data_AF-A0A9P8VQF5-F1
#
_entry.id   AF-A0A9P8VQF5-F1
#
_cell.length_a   1.000
_cell.length_b   1.000
_cell.length_c   1.000
_cell.angle_alpha   90.00
_cell.angle_beta   90.00
_cell.angle_gamma   90.00
#
_symmetry.space_group_name_H-M   'P 1'
#
loop_
_entity.id
_entity.type
_entity.pdbx_description
1 polymer ?
#
loop_
_entity_poly.entity_id
_entity_poly.type
_entity_poly.pdbx_seq_one_letter_code
_entity_poly.pdbx_strand_id
1 'polypeptide(L)'
;MELFANTFVLDKRHEISLYLGGFYHFSPSIEPFLKMTKETSSTSSSTARKGAPLPAVEFESTLRYVNIPVPPFPQVDINSHFIPARVEVKLVLDWLRDSKRVPGIYELRIRDSLYLPHKEEVISQCLGEFDVEVLDWMRVDMSIKPLLDTYGLLKKLTLYVST
;
A
#
# COMPACT_ATOMS: atom_id res chain seq x y z
N MET A 1 -48.57 0.41 -15.01
CA MET A 1 -47.36 1.20 -15.26
C MET A 1 -46.45 1.00 -14.07
N GLU A 2 -45.25 0.51 -14.35
CA GLU A 2 -44.31 -0.06 -13.40
C GLU A 2 -43.70 0.96 -12.43
N LEU A 3 -43.24 0.36 -11.34
CA LEU A 3 -42.52 0.89 -10.17
C LEU A 3 -41.35 1.80 -10.55
N PHE A 4 -40.94 2.68 -9.63
CA PHE A 4 -39.62 2.61 -8.97
C PHE A 4 -39.59 3.61 -7.80
N ALA A 5 -39.68 3.06 -6.58
CA ALA A 5 -39.26 3.76 -5.38
C ALA A 5 -37.73 3.77 -5.36
N ASN A 6 -37.11 4.92 -5.60
CA ASN A 6 -35.68 5.11 -5.38
C ASN A 6 -35.43 5.26 -3.87
N THR A 7 -35.36 4.14 -3.17
CA THR A 7 -34.68 4.03 -1.89
C THR A 7 -33.19 4.30 -2.10
N PHE A 8 -32.75 5.53 -1.82
CA PHE A 8 -31.34 5.80 -1.58
C PHE A 8 -30.93 5.10 -0.28
N VAL A 9 -30.32 3.92 -0.41
CA VAL A 9 -29.61 3.28 0.68
C VAL A 9 -28.33 4.08 0.89
N LEU A 10 -28.35 4.92 1.93
CA LEU A 10 -27.17 5.64 2.40
C LEU A 10 -26.19 4.60 2.97
N ASP A 11 -25.25 4.15 2.14
CA ASP A 11 -24.24 3.17 2.50
C ASP A 11 -23.26 3.81 3.50
N LYS A 12 -23.57 3.69 4.80
CA LYS A 12 -22.72 4.12 5.91
C LYS A 12 -21.55 3.16 6.13
N ARG A 13 -20.77 2.89 5.08
CA ARG A 13 -19.52 2.15 5.22
C ARG A 13 -18.47 3.08 5.80
N HIS A 14 -17.90 2.64 6.91
CA HIS A 14 -16.87 3.37 7.62
C HIS A 14 -15.62 3.34 6.73
N GLU A 15 -15.33 4.44 6.07
CA GLU A 15 -14.06 4.63 5.39
C GLU A 15 -12.96 4.71 6.46
N ILE A 16 -12.17 3.65 6.58
CA ILE A 16 -10.99 3.67 7.43
C ILE A 16 -9.83 4.19 6.57
N SER A 17 -9.67 5.51 6.51
CA SER A 17 -8.48 6.10 5.93
C SER A 17 -7.32 5.90 6.92
N LEU A 18 -6.47 4.90 6.66
CA LEU A 18 -5.25 4.69 7.44
C LEU A 18 -4.27 5.82 7.12
N TYR A 19 -4.26 6.85 7.97
CA TYR A 19 -3.29 7.94 7.90
C TYR A 19 -1.92 7.42 8.32
N LEU A 20 -1.16 6.90 7.35
CA LEU A 20 0.25 6.51 7.53
C LEU A 20 1.17 7.75 7.71
N GLY A 21 0.62 8.97 7.78
CA GLY A 21 1.36 10.20 8.00
C GLY A 21 2.08 10.32 9.36
N GLY A 22 1.96 9.33 10.24
CA GLY A 22 2.80 9.23 11.45
C GLY A 22 4.29 8.94 11.17
N PHE A 23 4.65 8.53 9.95
CA PHE A 23 6.05 8.25 9.58
C PHE A 23 6.90 9.50 9.31
N TYR A 24 6.31 10.70 9.27
CA TYR A 24 7.05 11.92 8.95
C TYR A 24 7.99 12.39 10.07
N HIS A 25 7.88 11.83 11.29
CA HIS A 25 8.69 12.25 12.42
C HIS A 25 9.24 11.04 13.21
N PHE A 26 10.54 10.77 13.00
CA PHE A 26 11.46 10.05 13.91
C PHE A 26 11.53 8.51 13.98
N SER A 27 11.06 7.76 12.98
CA SER A 27 11.49 6.35 12.85
C SER A 27 11.62 5.92 11.39
N PRO A 28 12.82 5.55 10.91
CA PRO A 28 13.02 4.95 9.58
C PRO A 28 12.51 3.51 9.48
N SER A 29 11.87 3.01 10.54
CA SER A 29 11.40 1.64 10.64
C SER A 29 9.87 1.61 10.72
N ILE A 30 9.25 0.78 9.87
CA ILE A 30 7.84 0.38 9.96
C ILE A 30 7.60 -0.58 11.14
N GLU A 31 8.66 -1.10 11.76
CA GLU A 31 8.55 -2.07 12.84
C GLU A 31 7.75 -1.62 14.06
N PRO A 32 7.75 -0.35 14.49
CA PRO A 32 6.86 0.09 15.57
C PRO A 32 5.38 -0.08 15.21
N PHE A 33 5.00 0.16 13.95
CA PHE A 33 3.64 -0.06 13.46
C PHE A 33 3.32 -1.56 13.35
N LEU A 34 4.26 -2.36 12.80
CA LEU A 34 4.09 -3.82 12.74
C LEU A 34 4.01 -4.44 14.13
N LYS A 35 4.79 -3.94 15.09
CA LYS A 35 4.75 -4.35 16.49
C LYS A 35 3.41 -3.97 17.12
N MET A 36 2.93 -2.75 16.90
CA MET A 36 1.62 -2.30 17.38
C MET A 36 0.47 -3.18 16.84
N THR A 37 0.49 -3.52 15.55
CA THR A 37 -0.53 -4.41 14.94
C THR A 37 -0.41 -5.87 15.36
N LYS A 38 0.81 -6.36 15.65
CA LYS A 38 1.05 -7.71 16.19
C LYS A 38 0.58 -7.81 17.64
N GLU A 39 0.88 -6.84 18.49
CA GLU A 39 0.46 -6.80 19.90
C GLU A 39 -1.06 -6.75 20.06
N THR A 40 -1.77 -6.08 19.13
CA THR A 40 -3.24 -6.12 19.09
C THR A 40 -3.81 -7.47 18.67
N SER A 41 -3.01 -8.33 18.01
CA SER A 41 -3.47 -9.64 17.51
C SER A 41 -3.14 -10.80 18.47
N SER A 42 -2.18 -10.63 19.38
CA SER A 42 -1.67 -11.71 20.25
C SER A 42 -2.05 -11.61 21.73
N THR A 43 -2.78 -10.57 22.16
CA THR A 43 -3.16 -10.42 23.58
C THR A 43 -4.47 -11.16 23.89
N SER A 44 -4.41 -12.49 23.95
CA SER A 44 -5.47 -13.35 24.50
C SER A 44 -5.00 -14.18 25.71
N SER A 45 -4.04 -13.70 26.50
CA SER A 45 -3.80 -14.26 27.83
C SER A 45 -3.24 -13.26 28.84
N SER A 46 -4.13 -12.91 29.77
CA SER A 46 -3.92 -12.52 31.18
C SER A 46 -3.22 -11.20 31.55
N THR A 47 -3.98 -10.45 32.36
CA THR A 47 -3.63 -9.45 33.39
C THR A 47 -3.42 -7.97 33.00
N ALA A 48 -4.55 -7.26 33.04
CA ALA A 48 -4.76 -5.97 33.70
C ALA A 48 -3.95 -4.74 33.21
N ARG A 49 -4.46 -4.07 32.16
CA ARG A 49 -4.75 -2.62 32.19
C ARG A 49 -6.04 -2.37 31.40
N LYS A 50 -6.97 -1.62 32.00
CA LYS A 50 -8.31 -1.31 31.49
C LYS A 50 -8.21 -0.26 30.37
N GLY A 51 -7.62 -0.62 29.25
CA GLY A 51 -7.81 0.04 27.96
C GLY A 51 -8.88 -0.72 27.21
N ALA A 52 -9.89 -0.04 26.67
CA ALA A 52 -10.85 -0.69 25.79
C ALA A 52 -10.10 -1.45 24.69
N PRO A 53 -10.47 -2.70 24.36
CA PRO A 53 -9.86 -3.42 23.25
C PRO A 53 -9.93 -2.52 22.02
N LEU A 54 -8.78 -2.18 21.45
CA LEU A 54 -8.78 -1.50 20.16
C LEU A 54 -9.47 -2.45 19.17
N PRO A 55 -10.43 -1.98 18.38
CA PRO A 55 -11.14 -2.83 17.44
C PRO A 55 -10.13 -3.50 16.51
N ALA A 56 -10.24 -4.83 16.37
CA ALA A 56 -9.44 -5.57 15.42
C ALA A 56 -9.76 -5.04 14.02
N VAL A 57 -8.75 -4.51 13.34
CA VAL A 57 -8.89 -4.04 11.96
C VAL A 57 -8.76 -5.23 11.03
N GLU A 58 -9.91 -5.70 10.55
CA GLU A 58 -10.02 -6.68 9.48
C GLU A 58 -9.99 -5.97 8.13
N PHE A 59 -9.31 -6.59 7.17
CA PHE A 59 -9.20 -6.07 5.81
C PHE A 59 -10.09 -6.92 4.90
N GLU A 60 -10.74 -6.27 3.95
CA GLU A 60 -11.40 -6.96 2.85
C GLU A 60 -10.36 -7.68 1.99
N SER A 61 -10.75 -8.77 1.32
CA SER A 61 -9.89 -9.50 0.38
C SER A 61 -9.44 -8.65 -0.81
N THR A 62 -10.21 -7.60 -1.13
CA THR A 62 -9.89 -6.67 -2.20
C THR A 62 -10.00 -5.26 -1.66
N LEU A 63 -8.89 -4.53 -1.67
CA LEU A 63 -8.89 -3.13 -1.26
C LEU A 63 -9.33 -2.24 -2.41
N ARG A 64 -10.27 -1.34 -2.12
CA ARG A 64 -10.74 -0.38 -3.11
C ARG A 64 -9.63 0.60 -3.55
N TYR A 65 -8.80 1.03 -2.60
CA TYR A 65 -7.81 2.06 -2.83
C TYR A 65 -6.60 1.90 -1.91
N VAL A 66 -5.41 1.86 -2.49
CA VAL A 66 -4.13 1.87 -1.78
C VAL A 66 -3.30 3.02 -2.33
N ASN A 67 -2.92 3.96 -1.46
CA ASN A 67 -2.09 5.10 -1.83
C ASN A 67 -0.85 5.15 -0.95
N ILE A 68 0.31 4.94 -1.56
CA ILE A 68 1.60 4.99 -0.90
C ILE A 68 2.26 6.33 -1.27
N PRO A 69 2.39 7.26 -0.30
CA PRO A 69 3.01 8.57 -0.55
C PRO A 69 4.52 8.41 -0.79
N VAL A 70 5.17 9.50 -1.24
CA VAL A 70 6.63 9.53 -1.38
C VAL A 70 7.23 9.34 0.02
N PRO A 71 7.97 8.25 0.25
CA PRO A 71 8.64 8.02 1.51
C PRO A 71 9.86 8.96 1.61
N PRO A 72 10.30 9.28 2.84
CA PRO A 72 11.51 10.05 3.03
C PRO A 72 12.69 9.35 2.36
N PHE A 73 13.56 10.12 1.73
CA PHE A 73 14.74 9.58 1.06
C PHE A 73 15.61 8.81 2.06
N PRO A 74 16.17 7.65 1.67
CA PRO A 74 17.17 7.00 2.49
C PRO A 74 18.34 7.96 2.71
N GLN A 75 18.86 8.01 3.94
CA GLN A 75 20.07 8.77 4.21
C GLN A 75 21.20 8.18 3.36
N VAL A 76 21.70 8.97 2.42
CA VAL A 76 22.82 8.58 1.58
C VAL A 76 24.06 8.59 2.46
N ASP A 77 24.64 7.42 2.72
CA ASP A 77 25.99 7.35 3.27
C ASP A 77 26.96 7.79 2.17
N ILE A 78 27.37 9.07 2.26
CA ILE A 78 28.26 9.76 1.31
C ILE A 78 29.56 8.97 1.11
N ASN A 79 29.97 8.16 2.10
CA ASN A 79 31.19 7.37 2.03
C ASN A 79 31.04 6.04 1.28
N SER A 80 29.81 5.54 1.13
CA SER A 80 29.60 4.18 0.60
C SER A 80 29.50 4.10 -0.92
N HIS A 81 29.35 5.22 -1.64
CA HIS A 81 28.99 5.28 -3.08
C HIS A 81 27.79 4.39 -3.47
N PHE A 82 27.08 3.81 -2.50
CA PHE A 82 26.01 2.87 -2.70
C PHE A 82 24.70 3.60 -2.53
N ILE A 83 23.91 3.63 -3.60
CA ILE A 83 22.56 4.14 -3.56
C ILE A 83 21.63 2.96 -3.23
N PRO A 84 21.02 2.92 -2.04
CA PRO A 84 20.17 1.79 -1.65
C PRO A 84 18.96 1.70 -2.59
N ALA A 85 18.62 0.46 -2.97
CA ALA A 85 17.41 0.19 -3.72
C ALA A 85 16.19 0.51 -2.85
N ARG A 86 15.19 1.17 -3.43
CA ARG A 86 13.91 1.42 -2.77
C ARG A 86 13.06 0.17 -2.77
N VAL A 87 12.65 -0.25 -1.57
CA VAL A 87 11.93 -1.50 -1.31
C VAL A 87 10.73 -1.30 -0.38
N GLU A 88 10.48 -0.06 0.06
CA GLU A 88 9.45 0.25 1.04
C GLU A 88 8.03 0.01 0.52
N VAL A 89 7.78 0.25 -0.77
CA VAL A 89 6.52 -0.14 -1.41
C VAL A 89 6.34 -1.66 -1.32
N LYS A 90 7.40 -2.42 -1.61
CA LYS A 90 7.37 -3.88 -1.49
C LYS A 90 7.07 -4.31 -0.07
N LEU A 91 7.67 -3.69 0.95
CA LEU A 91 7.41 -4.00 2.36
C LEU A 91 5.94 -3.77 2.75
N VAL A 92 5.33 -2.68 2.28
CA VAL A 92 3.91 -2.40 2.55
C VAL A 92 3.01 -3.42 1.87
N LEU A 93 3.29 -3.73 0.61
CA LEU A 93 2.51 -4.71 -0.15
C LEU A 93 2.71 -6.14 0.39
N ASP A 94 3.93 -6.54 0.71
CA ASP A 94 4.21 -7.82 1.39
C ASP A 94 3.44 -7.94 2.70
N TRP A 95 3.36 -6.86 3.50
CA TRP A 95 2.55 -6.86 4.72
C TRP A 95 1.05 -7.05 4.44
N LEU A 96 0.50 -6.36 3.44
CA LEU A 96 -0.90 -6.52 3.04
C LEU A 96 -1.20 -7.95 2.60
N ARG A 97 -0.30 -8.57 1.83
CA ARG A 97 -0.45 -9.96 1.41
C ARG A 97 -0.27 -10.94 2.57
N ASP A 98 0.91 -10.93 3.20
CA ASP A 98 1.33 -12.00 4.11
C ASP A 98 0.65 -11.90 5.48
N SER A 99 0.45 -10.68 5.96
CA SER A 99 -0.14 -10.45 7.29
C SER A 99 -1.64 -10.22 7.23
N LYS A 100 -2.14 -9.57 6.16
CA LYS A 100 -3.57 -9.23 6.02
C LYS A 100 -4.33 -10.08 5.00
N ARG A 101 -3.64 -10.97 4.26
CA ARG A 101 -4.23 -11.87 3.28
C ARG A 101 -5.09 -11.13 2.25
N VAL A 102 -4.60 -9.97 1.81
CA VAL A 102 -5.22 -9.16 0.76
C VAL A 102 -4.62 -9.57 -0.58
N PRO A 103 -5.32 -10.35 -1.43
CA PRO A 103 -4.85 -10.67 -2.78
C PRO A 103 -5.13 -9.57 -3.82
N GLY A 104 -6.16 -8.75 -3.62
CA GLY A 104 -6.64 -7.81 -4.65
C GLY A 104 -6.53 -6.34 -4.26
N ILE A 105 -6.17 -5.50 -5.23
CA ILE A 105 -6.19 -4.05 -5.09
C ILE A 105 -6.85 -3.46 -6.32
N TYR A 106 -8.04 -2.88 -6.16
CA TYR A 106 -8.73 -2.24 -7.28
C TYR A 106 -7.93 -1.05 -7.82
N GLU A 107 -7.46 -0.16 -6.96
CA GLU A 107 -6.66 1.00 -7.36
C GLU A 107 -5.41 1.15 -6.50
N LEU A 108 -4.25 1.05 -7.15
CA LEU A 108 -2.92 1.22 -6.55
C LEU A 108 -2.27 2.50 -7.07
N ARG A 109 -2.06 3.46 -6.16
CA ARG A 109 -1.32 4.69 -6.43
C ARG A 109 -0.03 4.73 -5.63
N ILE A 110 1.09 4.92 -6.32
CA ILE A 110 2.41 5.01 -5.71
C ILE A 110 3.07 6.28 -6.20
N ARG A 111 3.38 7.18 -5.27
CA ARG A 111 4.17 8.36 -5.59
C ARG A 111 5.65 7.99 -5.60
N ASP A 112 6.17 7.78 -6.80
CA ASP A 112 7.58 7.48 -6.97
C ASP A 112 8.45 8.75 -6.89
N SER A 113 9.74 8.58 -6.66
CA SER A 113 10.69 9.69 -6.60
C SER A 113 11.29 9.94 -7.98
N LEU A 114 11.39 11.23 -8.34
CA LEU A 114 12.06 11.67 -9.56
C LEU A 114 13.59 11.49 -9.49
N TYR A 115 14.17 11.58 -8.29
CA TYR A 115 15.61 11.50 -8.09
C TYR A 115 16.09 10.07 -7.83
N LEU A 116 15.24 9.26 -7.21
CA LEU A 116 15.53 7.87 -6.87
C LEU A 116 14.29 7.01 -7.14
N PRO A 117 13.92 6.76 -8.40
CA PRO A 117 12.77 5.93 -8.74
C PRO A 117 13.00 4.49 -8.26
N HIS A 118 11.92 3.74 -8.05
CA HIS A 118 12.03 2.31 -7.82
C HIS A 118 12.72 1.64 -9.01
N LYS A 119 13.31 0.46 -8.83
CA LYS A 119 13.80 -0.34 -9.96
C LYS A 119 12.64 -1.11 -10.59
N GLU A 120 12.68 -1.33 -11.90
CA GLU A 120 11.60 -2.01 -12.63
C GLU A 120 11.37 -3.43 -12.14
N GLU A 121 12.44 -4.10 -11.70
CA GLU A 121 12.39 -5.42 -11.10
C GLU A 121 11.60 -5.42 -9.79
N VAL A 122 11.71 -4.35 -8.99
CA VAL A 122 10.94 -4.19 -7.75
C VAL A 122 9.47 -3.94 -8.06
N ILE A 123 9.18 -3.13 -9.08
CA ILE A 123 7.80 -2.89 -9.55
C ILE A 123 7.16 -4.20 -9.99
N SER A 124 7.86 -4.99 -10.80
CA SER A 124 7.38 -6.29 -11.29
C SER A 124 7.07 -7.24 -10.14
N GLN A 125 7.95 -7.32 -9.14
CA GLN A 125 7.71 -8.13 -7.94
C GLN A 125 6.47 -7.66 -7.16
N CYS A 126 6.29 -6.35 -7.02
CA CYS A 126 5.14 -5.78 -6.32
C CYS A 126 3.81 -6.08 -7.04
N LEU A 127 3.80 -6.04 -8.37
CA LEU A 127 2.58 -6.19 -9.16
C LEU A 127 2.23 -7.66 -9.46
N GLY A 128 3.24 -8.54 -9.57
CA GLY A 128 3.03 -9.96 -9.87
C GLY A 128 2.33 -10.75 -8.74
N GLU A 129 2.24 -10.17 -7.54
CA GLU A 129 1.67 -10.82 -6.36
C GLU A 129 0.27 -10.28 -6.01
N PHE A 130 -0.28 -9.37 -6.83
CA PHE A 130 -1.57 -8.71 -6.59
C PHE A 130 -2.43 -8.63 -7.84
N ASP A 131 -3.74 -8.82 -7.66
CA ASP A 131 -4.75 -8.56 -8.68
C ASP A 131 -5.03 -7.05 -8.73
N VAL A 132 -4.29 -6.32 -9.57
CA VAL A 132 -4.40 -4.85 -9.72
C VAL A 132 -5.20 -4.46 -10.96
N GLU A 133 -6.27 -3.69 -10.79
CA GLU A 133 -7.09 -3.21 -11.93
C GLU A 133 -6.72 -1.80 -12.42
N VAL A 134 -6.38 -0.89 -11.49
CA VAL A 134 -6.02 0.49 -11.80
C VAL A 134 -4.65 0.76 -11.20
N LEU A 135 -3.68 1.08 -12.07
CA LEU A 135 -2.30 1.35 -11.68
C LEU A 135 -1.90 2.79 -12.01
N ASP A 136 -1.45 3.50 -10.99
CA ASP A 136 -0.82 4.81 -11.07
C ASP A 136 0.51 4.78 -10.30
N TRP A 137 1.53 4.21 -10.93
CA TRP A 137 2.90 4.20 -10.42
C TRP A 137 3.58 5.43 -11.01
N MET A 138 3.69 6.53 -10.26
CA MET A 138 4.16 7.85 -10.71
C MET A 138 5.66 7.88 -11.03
N ARG A 139 6.13 6.91 -11.81
CA ARG A 139 7.49 6.77 -12.30
C ARG A 139 7.54 7.28 -13.74
N VAL A 140 8.52 8.15 -13.99
CA VAL A 140 8.82 8.65 -15.32
C VAL A 140 9.54 7.57 -16.13
N ASP A 141 9.22 7.48 -17.41
CA ASP A 141 9.87 6.59 -18.39
C ASP A 141 9.86 5.09 -17.99
N MET A 142 8.76 4.63 -17.38
CA MET A 142 8.57 3.22 -17.05
C MET A 142 8.34 2.39 -18.32
N SER A 143 9.10 1.30 -18.47
CA SER A 143 8.89 0.33 -19.54
C SER A 143 7.63 -0.51 -19.29
N ILE A 144 7.13 -1.19 -20.33
CA ILE A 144 5.98 -2.10 -20.17
C ILE A 144 6.36 -3.43 -19.49
N LYS A 145 7.65 -3.74 -19.36
CA LYS A 145 8.12 -5.05 -18.86
C LYS A 145 7.59 -5.41 -17.47
N PRO A 146 7.58 -4.50 -16.47
CA PRO A 146 7.07 -4.81 -15.13
C PRO A 146 5.58 -5.11 -15.07
N LEU A 147 4.84 -4.81 -16.15
CA LEU A 147 3.40 -4.95 -16.23
C LEU A 147 2.96 -6.26 -16.88
N LEU A 148 3.89 -7.04 -17.46
CA LEU A 148 3.56 -8.22 -18.26
C LEU A 148 2.75 -9.25 -17.49
N ASP A 149 3.06 -9.44 -16.20
CA ASP A 149 2.38 -10.43 -15.35
C ASP A 149 1.00 -9.93 -14.87
N THR A 150 0.79 -8.61 -14.82
CA THR A 150 -0.45 -7.99 -14.31
C THR A 150 -1.37 -7.51 -15.43
N TYR A 151 -0.90 -7.52 -16.69
CA TYR A 151 -1.61 -6.96 -17.84
C TYR A 151 -3.02 -7.53 -18.05
N GLY A 152 -3.24 -8.80 -17.73
CA GLY A 152 -4.53 -9.47 -17.93
C GLY A 152 -5.67 -8.90 -17.09
N LEU A 153 -5.37 -8.27 -15.96
CA LEU A 153 -6.35 -7.71 -15.02
C LEU A 153 -6.40 -6.17 -15.07
N LEU A 154 -5.37 -5.54 -15.66
CA LEU A 154 -5.22 -4.11 -15.68
C LEU A 154 -6.24 -3.46 -16.63
N LYS A 155 -7.14 -2.67 -16.07
CA LYS A 155 -8.16 -1.88 -16.80
C LYS A 155 -7.67 -0.47 -17.11
N LYS A 156 -6.79 0.09 -16.28
CA LYS A 156 -6.26 1.44 -16.45
C LYS A 156 -4.81 1.52 -15.98
N LEU A 157 -3.98 2.14 -16.81
CA LEU A 157 -2.58 2.47 -16.54
C LEU A 157 -2.35 3.96 -16.76
N THR A 158 -1.68 4.61 -15.80
CA THR A 158 -1.22 6.00 -15.95
C THR A 158 0.28 6.01 -16.15
N LEU A 159 0.76 6.57 -17.26
CA LEU A 159 2.19 6.71 -17.58
C LEU A 159 2.61 8.17 -17.52
N TYR A 160 3.82 8.40 -17.04
CA TYR A 160 4.42 9.73 -16.91
C TYR A 160 5.63 9.84 -17.83
N VAL A 161 5.72 10.97 -18.53
CA VAL A 161 6.81 11.29 -19.47
C VAL A 161 7.44 12.60 -19.01
N SER A 162 8.77 12.71 -19.09
CA SER A 162 9.42 14.00 -18.85
C SER A 162 9.21 14.94 -20.05
N THR A 163 8.86 16.20 -19.78
CA THR A 163 8.74 17.28 -20.77
C THR A 163 9.95 18.19 -20.73
#